data_AF-A0A644XLL3-F1
#
_entry.id   AF-A0A644XLL3-F1
#
_cell.length_a   1.000
_cell.length_b   1.000
_cell.length_c   1.000
_cell.angle_alpha   90.00
_cell.angle_beta   90.00
_cell.angle_gamma   90.00
#
_symmetry.space_group_name_H-M   'P 1'
#
loop_
_entity.id
_entity.type
_entity.pdbx_description
1 polymer ?
#
loop_
_entity_poly.entity_id
_entity_poly.type
_entity_poly.pdbx_seq_one_letter_code
_entity_poly.pdbx_strand_id
1 'polypeptide(L)'
;MYLEHTENPAVSFASWAIRTLLFSVLVFVAVPLCIYIVSYLPYAQARGDVSLHTLLSVCWENQKYMLSYHSKLVATHPYSSKWWQWLFDIRPILYYREMTASGLKSAFASFNNPVVSWLGLLSVFGTAVIAVRRRSALALFIVVGYLSQLLPWIFITRLTFAYHYFPSILFLTLAVCVLMNDLMERQQDHWRLPVYGITGLSAGLYALFYPVLTGIPIPASFATHILQWFPSWPL
;
A
#
# COMPACT_ATOMS: atom_id res chain seq x y z
N MET A 1 -42.81 -44.48 14.27
CA MET A 1 -41.79 -44.27 13.22
C MET A 1 -40.87 -43.18 13.73
N TYR A 2 -39.87 -43.55 14.55
CA TYR A 2 -38.90 -42.61 15.10
C TYR A 2 -37.71 -42.57 14.14
N LEU A 3 -37.40 -41.38 13.63
CA LEU A 3 -36.26 -41.15 12.76
C LEU A 3 -34.99 -41.21 13.63
N GLU A 4 -34.13 -42.19 13.39
CA GLU A 4 -32.76 -42.20 13.92
C GLU A 4 -32.00 -41.00 13.33
N HIS A 5 -31.73 -40.00 14.18
CA HIS A 5 -30.77 -38.96 13.86
C HIS A 5 -29.37 -39.57 13.98
N THR A 6 -28.80 -39.96 12.83
CA THR A 6 -27.39 -40.33 12.74
C THR A 6 -26.56 -39.08 12.98
N GLU A 7 -26.03 -38.93 14.21
CA GLU A 7 -25.02 -37.91 14.52
C GLU A 7 -23.80 -38.17 13.63
N ASN A 8 -23.56 -37.26 12.67
CA ASN A 8 -22.31 -37.26 11.91
C ASN A 8 -21.15 -37.10 12.89
N PRO A 9 -20.11 -37.97 12.84
CA PRO A 9 -19.00 -37.87 13.77
C PRO A 9 -18.36 -36.49 13.64
N ALA A 10 -18.36 -35.73 14.74
CA ALA A 10 -17.79 -34.39 14.79
C ALA A 10 -16.32 -34.45 14.35
N VAL A 11 -16.03 -33.94 13.15
CA VAL A 11 -14.67 -33.88 12.61
C VAL A 11 -13.83 -33.04 13.58
N SER A 12 -12.73 -33.61 14.09
CA SER A 12 -11.90 -32.92 15.08
C SER A 12 -11.31 -31.62 14.50
N PHE A 13 -11.17 -30.60 15.34
CA PHE A 13 -10.54 -29.33 14.97
C PHE A 13 -9.18 -29.53 14.28
N ALA A 14 -8.39 -30.51 14.74
CA ALA A 14 -7.10 -30.85 14.15
C ALA A 14 -7.23 -31.31 12.68
N SER A 15 -8.22 -32.16 12.37
CA SER A 15 -8.46 -32.61 10.98
C SER A 15 -8.85 -31.43 10.07
N TRP A 16 -9.70 -30.52 10.56
CA TRP A 16 -10.04 -29.30 9.82
C TRP A 16 -8.83 -28.40 9.62
N ALA A 17 -8.06 -28.14 10.67
CA ALA A 17 -6.86 -27.31 10.61
C ALA A 17 -5.84 -27.85 9.60
N ILE A 18 -5.58 -29.16 9.60
CA ILE A 18 -4.67 -29.80 8.64
C ILE A 18 -5.17 -29.64 7.20
N ARG A 19 -6.46 -29.92 6.96
CA ARG A 19 -7.06 -29.76 5.62
C ARG A 19 -6.95 -28.31 5.13
N THR A 20 -7.22 -27.34 6.01
CA THR A 20 -7.09 -25.91 5.69
C THR A 20 -5.64 -25.50 5.43
N LEU A 21 -4.68 -26.03 6.18
CA LEU A 21 -3.25 -25.76 5.95
C LEU A 21 -2.78 -26.36 4.63
N LEU A 22 -3.12 -27.60 4.33
CA LEU A 22 -2.78 -28.25 3.06
C LEU A 22 -3.41 -27.52 1.87
N PHE A 23 -4.68 -27.13 1.99
CA PHE A 23 -5.35 -26.33 0.98
C PHE A 23 -4.69 -24.95 0.81
N SER A 24 -4.30 -24.31 1.91
CA SER A 24 -3.54 -23.05 1.86
C SER A 24 -2.19 -23.20 1.17
N VAL A 25 -1.44 -24.27 1.43
CA VAL A 25 -0.17 -24.56 0.73
C VAL A 25 -0.40 -24.77 -0.75
N LEU A 26 -1.43 -25.53 -1.13
CA LEU A 26 -1.78 -25.74 -2.52
C LEU A 26 -2.09 -24.42 -3.24
N VAL A 27 -2.99 -23.61 -2.67
CA VAL A 27 -3.52 -22.40 -3.31
C VAL A 27 -2.56 -21.22 -3.25
N PHE A 28 -1.83 -21.04 -2.14
CA PHE A 28 -0.97 -19.86 -1.93
C PHE A 28 0.52 -20.13 -2.18
N VAL A 29 0.95 -21.39 -2.31
CA VAL A 29 2.35 -21.73 -2.58
C VAL A 29 2.48 -22.51 -3.89
N ALA A 30 1.88 -23.70 -3.98
CA ALA A 30 2.12 -24.60 -5.11
C ALA A 30 1.58 -24.04 -6.43
N VAL A 31 0.31 -23.60 -6.47
CA VAL A 31 -0.31 -23.05 -7.68
C VAL A 31 0.43 -21.78 -8.16
N PRO A 32 0.68 -20.74 -7.32
CA PRO A 32 1.41 -19.56 -7.74
C PRO A 32 2.85 -19.86 -8.17
N LEU A 33 3.55 -20.78 -7.48
CA LEU A 33 4.91 -21.18 -7.83
C LEU A 33 4.95 -21.85 -9.21
N CYS A 34 4.02 -22.75 -9.50
CA CYS A 34 3.88 -23.37 -10.81
C CYS A 34 3.61 -22.32 -11.90
N ILE A 35 2.65 -21.42 -11.68
CA ILE A 35 2.33 -20.33 -12.62
C ILE A 35 3.57 -19.46 -12.85
N TYR A 36 4.30 -19.11 -11.78
CA TYR A 36 5.49 -18.29 -11.87
C TYR A 36 6.61 -18.97 -12.66
N ILE A 37 6.92 -20.24 -12.39
CA ILE A 37 7.92 -21.00 -13.15
C ILE A 37 7.51 -21.11 -14.63
N VAL A 38 6.24 -21.42 -14.89
CA VAL A 38 5.69 -21.53 -16.25
C VAL A 38 5.75 -20.18 -16.98
N SER A 39 5.66 -19.05 -16.28
CA SER A 39 5.80 -17.71 -16.89
C SER A 39 7.19 -17.47 -17.52
N TYR A 40 8.20 -18.28 -17.18
CA TYR A 40 9.52 -18.25 -17.80
C TYR A 40 9.64 -19.09 -19.09
N LEU A 41 8.56 -19.71 -19.59
CA LEU A 41 8.55 -20.44 -20.85
C LEU A 41 9.11 -19.63 -22.04
N PRO A 42 8.76 -18.35 -22.26
CA PRO A 42 9.32 -17.56 -23.35
C PRO A 42 10.85 -17.42 -23.26
N TYR A 43 11.39 -17.31 -22.04
CA TYR A 43 12.84 -17.24 -21.82
C TYR A 43 13.54 -18.56 -22.09
N ALA A 44 12.91 -19.68 -21.71
CA ALA A 44 13.42 -21.02 -21.99
C ALA A 44 13.39 -21.31 -23.50
N GLN A 45 12.29 -20.96 -24.18
CA GLN A 45 12.17 -21.02 -25.65
C GLN A 45 13.25 -20.20 -26.36
N ALA A 46 13.54 -18.98 -25.88
CA ALA A 46 14.60 -18.14 -26.42
C ALA A 46 16.01 -18.75 -26.24
N ARG A 47 16.21 -19.62 -25.23
CA ARG A 47 17.43 -20.42 -25.06
C ARG A 47 17.46 -21.70 -25.89
N GLY A 48 16.36 -22.05 -26.55
CA GLY A 48 16.24 -23.25 -27.37
C GLY A 48 15.97 -24.55 -26.60
N ASP A 49 15.72 -24.49 -25.29
CA ASP A 49 15.39 -25.66 -24.46
C ASP A 49 14.26 -25.33 -23.46
N VAL A 50 13.18 -26.11 -23.51
CA VAL A 50 12.00 -25.97 -22.64
C VAL A 50 11.91 -27.05 -21.56
N SER A 51 12.99 -27.80 -21.33
CA SER A 51 13.07 -28.79 -20.26
C SER A 51 12.80 -28.15 -18.89
N LEU A 52 12.28 -28.95 -17.94
CA LEU A 52 12.05 -28.50 -16.57
C LEU A 52 13.35 -27.98 -15.92
N HIS A 53 14.48 -28.63 -16.20
CA HIS A 53 15.79 -28.18 -15.75
C HIS A 53 16.10 -26.76 -16.23
N THR A 54 15.90 -26.49 -17.52
CA THR A 54 16.15 -25.15 -18.08
C THR A 54 15.20 -24.11 -17.53
N LEU A 55 13.90 -24.42 -17.38
CA LEU A 55 12.93 -23.53 -16.74
C LEU A 55 13.34 -23.14 -15.31
N LEU A 56 13.68 -24.13 -14.48
CA LEU A 56 14.13 -23.88 -13.11
C LEU A 56 15.43 -23.09 -13.08
N SER A 57 16.38 -23.39 -13.97
CA SER A 57 17.64 -22.66 -14.08
C SER A 57 17.42 -21.20 -14.46
N VAL A 58 16.57 -20.92 -15.46
CA VAL A 58 16.25 -19.55 -15.90
C VAL A 58 15.59 -18.77 -14.77
N CYS A 59 14.62 -19.36 -14.09
CA CYS A 59 13.95 -18.75 -12.95
C CYS A 59 14.97 -18.41 -11.85
N TRP A 60 15.83 -19.36 -11.48
CA TRP A 60 16.86 -19.19 -10.45
C TRP A 60 17.90 -18.13 -10.79
N GLU A 61 18.45 -18.17 -12.01
CA GLU A 61 19.40 -17.17 -12.48
C GLU A 61 18.77 -15.77 -12.48
N ASN A 62 17.49 -15.65 -12.87
CA ASN A 62 16.77 -14.39 -12.80
C ASN A 62 16.55 -13.91 -11.35
N GLN A 63 16.30 -14.80 -10.38
CA GLN A 63 16.23 -14.40 -8.96
C GLN A 63 17.57 -13.83 -8.48
N LYS A 64 18.68 -14.52 -8.77
CA LYS A 64 20.03 -14.04 -8.43
C LYS A 64 20.33 -12.71 -9.10
N TYR A 65 19.97 -12.57 -10.38
CA TYR A 65 20.16 -11.33 -11.12
C TYR A 65 19.36 -10.18 -10.52
N MET A 66 18.06 -10.38 -10.23
CA MET A 66 17.22 -9.37 -9.59
C MET A 66 17.77 -8.93 -8.24
N LEU A 67 18.19 -9.88 -7.39
CA LEU A 67 18.78 -9.56 -6.10
C LEU A 67 20.11 -8.79 -6.23
N SER A 68 21.01 -9.26 -7.11
CA SER A 68 22.30 -8.59 -7.36
C SER A 68 22.10 -7.19 -7.93
N TYR A 69 21.16 -7.00 -8.86
CA TYR A 69 20.85 -5.71 -9.44
C TYR A 69 20.34 -4.73 -8.37
N HIS A 70 19.33 -5.11 -7.59
CA HIS A 70 18.72 -4.21 -6.60
C HIS A 70 19.64 -3.91 -5.40
N SER A 71 20.51 -4.85 -5.01
CA SER A 71 21.47 -4.65 -3.91
C SER A 71 22.65 -3.76 -4.31
N LYS A 72 23.02 -3.73 -5.59
CA LYS A 72 24.17 -2.95 -6.10
C LYS A 72 23.77 -1.70 -6.86
N LEU A 73 22.48 -1.39 -6.96
CA LEU A 73 21.99 -0.21 -7.69
C LEU A 73 22.46 1.09 -7.00
N VAL A 74 23.40 1.77 -7.64
CA VAL A 74 23.84 3.13 -7.27
C VAL A 74 23.40 4.07 -8.38
N ALA A 75 22.38 4.87 -8.09
CA ALA A 75 21.83 5.86 -9.00
C ALA A 75 21.29 7.06 -8.22
N THR A 76 21.22 8.22 -8.87
CA THR A 76 20.62 9.43 -8.32
C THR A 76 19.45 9.87 -9.19
N HIS A 77 18.43 10.47 -8.58
CA HIS A 77 17.30 11.04 -9.31
C HIS A 77 16.73 12.25 -8.58
N PRO A 78 16.42 13.36 -9.29
CA PRO A 78 15.90 14.58 -8.67
C PRO A 78 14.59 14.40 -7.89
N TYR A 79 13.75 13.44 -8.28
CA TYR A 79 12.48 13.13 -7.59
C TYR A 79 12.57 11.95 -6.62
N SER A 80 13.78 11.46 -6.32
CA SER A 80 13.94 10.42 -5.31
C SER A 80 13.62 10.93 -3.91
N SER A 81 13.08 10.05 -3.08
CA SER A 81 12.75 10.35 -1.69
C SER A 81 13.02 9.16 -0.77
N LYS A 82 13.29 9.47 0.49
CA LYS A 82 13.61 8.50 1.55
C LYS A 82 12.36 8.12 2.32
N TRP A 83 12.37 6.95 2.93
CA TRP A 83 11.21 6.36 3.62
C TRP A 83 10.54 7.30 4.62
N TRP A 84 11.32 8.04 5.40
CA TRP A 84 10.81 8.97 6.41
C TRP A 84 10.11 10.19 5.79
N GLN A 85 10.44 10.56 4.55
CA GLN A 85 9.78 11.65 3.83
C GLN A 85 8.36 11.27 3.41
N TRP A 86 8.09 9.99 3.21
CA TRP A 86 6.79 9.51 2.76
C TRP A 86 5.73 9.60 3.87
N LEU A 87 6.14 9.45 5.13
CA LEU A 87 5.26 9.50 6.30
C LEU A 87 4.40 10.77 6.29
N PHE A 88 5.05 11.91 6.12
CA PHE A 88 4.40 13.23 6.14
C PHE A 88 4.17 13.80 4.73
N ASP A 89 4.40 13.00 3.70
CA ASP A 89 4.32 13.41 2.29
C ASP A 89 5.22 14.61 1.97
N ILE A 90 6.42 14.68 2.56
CA ILE A 90 7.34 15.82 2.43
C ILE A 90 7.82 15.96 0.99
N ARG A 91 8.10 14.84 0.33
CA ARG A 91 8.69 14.81 -1.02
C ARG A 91 7.95 13.83 -1.92
N PRO A 92 6.85 14.27 -2.56
CA PRO A 92 6.11 13.46 -3.50
C PRO A 92 6.83 13.33 -4.84
N ILE A 93 6.29 12.49 -5.72
CA ILE A 93 6.87 12.23 -7.05
C ILE A 93 6.10 12.98 -8.14
N LEU A 94 6.84 13.61 -9.04
CA LEU A 94 6.32 14.21 -10.26
C LEU A 94 6.49 13.23 -11.43
N TYR A 95 5.43 13.01 -12.20
CA TYR A 95 5.46 12.18 -13.39
C TYR A 95 5.53 13.02 -14.67
N TYR A 96 4.87 14.17 -14.70
CA TYR A 96 4.85 15.04 -15.88
C TYR A 96 4.69 16.49 -15.47
N ARG A 97 5.30 17.39 -16.25
CA ARG A 97 5.17 18.84 -16.10
C ARG A 97 5.44 19.55 -17.41
N GLU A 98 4.53 20.47 -17.75
CA GLU A 98 4.66 21.37 -18.88
C GLU A 98 4.19 22.78 -18.47
N MET A 99 4.85 23.79 -19.01
CA MET A 99 4.45 25.20 -18.86
C MET A 99 4.14 25.74 -20.25
N THR A 100 2.91 26.23 -20.44
CA THR A 100 2.50 26.85 -21.70
C THR A 100 3.00 28.29 -21.78
N ALA A 101 3.10 28.82 -23.01
CA ALA A 101 3.44 30.23 -23.23
C ALA A 101 2.42 31.21 -22.61
N SER A 102 1.18 30.76 -22.39
CA SER A 102 0.12 31.53 -21.74
C SER A 102 0.20 31.55 -20.19
N GLY A 103 1.22 30.94 -19.59
CA GLY A 103 1.40 30.90 -18.14
C GLY A 103 0.55 29.85 -17.42
N LEU A 104 0.00 28.87 -18.16
CA LEU A 104 -0.65 27.71 -17.58
C LEU A 104 0.37 26.60 -17.32
N LYS A 105 0.24 25.97 -16.17
CA LYS A 105 1.03 24.83 -15.74
C LYS A 105 0.16 23.58 -15.80
N SER A 106 0.59 22.59 -16.56
CA SER A 106 0.07 21.23 -16.45
C SER A 106 1.09 20.39 -15.68
N ALA A 107 0.65 19.73 -14.61
CA ALA A 107 1.49 18.85 -13.82
C ALA A 107 0.69 17.61 -13.44
N PHE A 108 1.35 16.45 -13.47
CA PHE A 108 0.82 15.18 -12.99
C PHE A 108 1.78 14.64 -11.94
N ALA A 109 1.32 14.57 -10.70
CA ALA A 109 2.11 14.12 -9.56
C ALA A 109 1.35 13.09 -8.73
N SER A 110 2.10 12.24 -8.02
CA SER A 110 1.56 11.32 -7.02
C SER A 110 2.07 11.71 -5.64
N PHE A 111 1.10 11.97 -4.77
CA PHE A 111 1.24 12.43 -3.40
C PHE A 111 0.03 11.95 -2.60
N ASN A 112 0.09 12.09 -1.28
CA ASN A 112 -0.91 11.54 -0.39
C ASN A 112 -1.97 12.59 -0.07
N ASN A 113 -3.21 12.16 0.18
CA ASN A 113 -4.18 13.04 0.79
C ASN A 113 -3.67 13.45 2.20
N PRO A 114 -3.51 14.75 2.51
CA PRO A 114 -2.98 15.22 3.80
C PRO A 114 -3.75 14.70 5.02
N VAL A 115 -5.06 14.48 4.89
CA VAL A 115 -5.85 13.82 5.95
C VAL A 115 -5.34 12.40 6.15
N VAL A 116 -5.19 11.63 5.08
CA VAL A 116 -4.74 10.23 5.19
C VAL A 116 -3.30 10.14 5.68
N SER A 117 -2.37 10.98 5.21
CA SER A 117 -0.99 10.93 5.66
C SER A 117 -0.85 11.36 7.12
N TRP A 118 -1.45 12.49 7.53
CA TRP A 118 -1.22 13.04 8.87
C TRP A 118 -2.16 12.44 9.91
N LEU A 119 -3.47 12.44 9.66
CA LEU A 119 -4.42 11.82 10.57
C LEU A 119 -4.25 10.30 10.57
N GLY A 120 -3.89 9.68 9.44
CA GLY A 120 -3.59 8.25 9.40
C GLY A 120 -2.44 7.87 10.30
N LEU A 121 -1.34 8.63 10.31
CA LEU A 121 -0.22 8.37 11.23
C LEU A 121 -0.68 8.44 12.69
N LEU A 122 -1.41 9.48 13.07
CA LEU A 122 -2.02 9.59 14.40
C LEU A 122 -2.96 8.41 14.68
N SER A 123 -3.70 7.96 13.66
CA SER A 123 -4.66 6.87 13.77
C SER A 123 -4.00 5.52 13.98
N VAL A 124 -2.81 5.28 13.43
CA VAL A 124 -2.03 4.06 13.70
C VAL A 124 -1.68 3.99 15.19
N PHE A 125 -1.28 5.10 15.81
CA PHE A 125 -1.02 5.12 17.26
C PHE A 125 -2.28 4.84 18.07
N GLY A 126 -3.41 5.48 17.73
CA GLY A 126 -4.69 5.20 18.41
C GLY A 126 -5.15 3.74 18.22
N THR A 127 -4.97 3.19 17.02
CA THR A 127 -5.27 1.79 16.71
C THR A 127 -4.38 0.85 17.52
N ALA A 128 -3.10 1.17 17.71
CA ALA A 128 -2.21 0.41 18.58
C ALA A 128 -2.67 0.43 20.05
N VAL A 129 -3.16 1.58 20.54
CA VAL A 129 -3.75 1.67 21.89
C VAL A 129 -4.99 0.78 22.00
N ILE A 130 -5.86 0.76 20.98
CA ILE A 130 -7.03 -0.13 20.93
C ILE A 130 -6.60 -1.59 20.92
N ALA A 131 -5.60 -1.95 20.11
CA ALA A 131 -5.06 -3.31 20.01
C ALA A 131 -4.60 -3.83 21.38
N VAL A 132 -3.88 -3.00 22.15
CA VAL A 132 -3.37 -3.37 23.48
C VAL A 132 -4.47 -3.35 24.55
N ARG A 133 -5.18 -2.23 24.69
CA ARG A 133 -6.15 -2.03 25.79
C ARG A 133 -7.40 -2.90 25.66
N ARG A 134 -7.85 -3.14 24.42
CA ARG A 134 -9.06 -3.93 24.14
C ARG A 134 -8.76 -5.32 23.59
N ARG A 135 -7.48 -5.71 23.52
CA ARG A 135 -7.04 -7.01 22.98
C ARG A 135 -7.64 -7.30 21.59
N SER A 136 -7.78 -6.26 20.76
CA SER A 136 -8.42 -6.38 19.45
C SER A 136 -7.46 -6.96 18.42
N ALA A 137 -7.76 -8.17 17.94
CA ALA A 137 -7.00 -8.82 16.87
C ALA A 137 -7.06 -8.05 15.55
N LEU A 138 -8.19 -7.41 15.24
CA LEU A 138 -8.36 -6.57 14.05
C LEU A 138 -7.43 -5.34 14.11
N ALA A 139 -7.40 -4.64 15.24
CA ALA A 139 -6.53 -3.48 15.42
C ALA A 139 -5.05 -3.88 15.38
N LEU A 140 -4.70 -5.02 15.98
CA LEU A 140 -3.35 -5.59 15.91
C LEU A 140 -2.94 -5.90 14.46
N PHE A 141 -3.84 -6.55 13.69
CA PHE A 141 -3.61 -6.86 12.28
C PHE A 141 -3.30 -5.60 11.46
N ILE A 142 -4.06 -4.51 11.68
CA ILE A 142 -3.84 -3.25 10.96
C ILE A 142 -2.47 -2.64 11.30
N VAL A 143 -2.09 -2.62 12.59
CA VAL A 143 -0.80 -2.06 13.03
C VAL A 143 0.37 -2.89 12.51
N VAL A 144 0.30 -4.22 12.64
CA VAL A 144 1.33 -5.14 12.12
C VAL A 144 1.40 -5.03 10.61
N GLY A 145 0.26 -4.94 9.93
CA GLY A 145 0.17 -4.70 8.49
C GLY A 145 0.89 -3.41 8.08
N TYR A 146 0.57 -2.29 8.72
CA TYR A 146 1.26 -1.01 8.47
C TYR A 146 2.78 -1.12 8.65
N LEU A 147 3.23 -1.67 9.79
CA LEU A 147 4.65 -1.81 10.10
C LEU A 147 5.34 -2.77 9.11
N SER A 148 4.68 -3.84 8.67
CA SER A 148 5.23 -4.77 7.69
C SER A 148 5.49 -4.11 6.33
N GLN A 149 4.67 -3.13 5.95
CA GLN A 149 4.83 -2.39 4.69
C GLN A 149 5.85 -1.26 4.81
N LEU A 150 6.05 -0.69 5.99
CA LEU A 150 6.94 0.45 6.20
C LEU A 150 8.36 0.04 6.62
N LEU A 151 8.51 -0.82 7.63
CA LEU A 151 9.80 -1.10 8.28
C LEU A 151 10.88 -1.64 7.34
N PRO A 152 10.58 -2.51 6.34
CA PRO A 152 11.62 -2.99 5.42
C PRO A 152 12.36 -1.85 4.71
N TRP A 153 11.69 -0.73 4.43
CA TRP A 153 12.28 0.43 3.74
C TRP A 153 13.37 1.13 4.54
N ILE A 154 13.42 0.94 5.86
CA ILE A 154 14.50 1.48 6.70
C ILE A 154 15.86 0.93 6.27
N PHE A 155 15.90 -0.32 5.82
CA PHE A 155 17.12 -1.02 5.43
C PHE A 155 17.46 -0.87 3.94
N ILE A 156 16.56 -0.30 3.14
CA ILE A 156 16.74 -0.14 1.70
C ILE A 156 17.49 1.17 1.43
N THR A 157 18.74 1.06 1.00
CA THR A 157 19.62 2.21 0.73
C THR A 157 19.61 2.66 -0.73
N ARG A 158 19.13 1.81 -1.66
CA ARG A 158 19.05 2.09 -3.10
C ARG A 158 18.14 3.28 -3.40
N LEU A 159 18.10 3.68 -4.67
CA LEU A 159 17.18 4.71 -5.16
C LEU A 159 15.70 4.31 -4.93
N THR A 160 14.95 5.16 -4.25
CA THR A 160 13.53 4.96 -3.91
C THR A 160 12.71 6.23 -4.13
N PHE A 161 11.38 6.06 -4.12
CA PHE A 161 10.41 7.07 -4.49
C PHE A 161 9.15 6.96 -3.63
N ALA A 162 8.38 8.05 -3.55
CA ALA A 162 7.19 8.16 -2.70
C ALA A 162 6.12 7.09 -2.96
N TYR A 163 5.96 6.62 -4.22
CA TYR A 163 4.96 5.59 -4.55
C TYR A 163 5.18 4.25 -3.83
N HIS A 164 6.40 3.97 -3.33
CA HIS A 164 6.67 2.76 -2.55
C HIS A 164 5.92 2.75 -1.21
N TYR A 165 5.45 3.91 -0.75
CA TYR A 165 4.63 4.03 0.44
C TYR A 165 3.16 3.65 0.21
N PHE A 166 2.73 3.48 -1.05
CA PHE A 166 1.32 3.20 -1.39
C PHE A 166 0.68 2.05 -0.59
N PRO A 167 1.34 0.88 -0.40
CA PRO A 167 0.78 -0.19 0.42
C PRO A 167 0.56 0.22 1.89
N SER A 168 1.44 1.08 2.43
CA SER A 168 1.30 1.59 3.80
C SER A 168 0.09 2.51 3.95
N ILE A 169 -0.24 3.28 2.91
CA ILE A 169 -1.42 4.17 2.89
C ILE A 169 -2.73 3.38 3.07
N LEU A 170 -2.82 2.17 2.52
CA LEU A 170 -4.01 1.33 2.70
C LEU A 170 -4.26 1.05 4.18
N PHE A 171 -3.20 0.71 4.93
CA PHE A 171 -3.30 0.49 6.38
C PHE A 171 -3.53 1.79 7.17
N LEU A 172 -2.99 2.93 6.71
CA LEU A 172 -3.33 4.23 7.30
C LEU A 172 -4.84 4.50 7.20
N THR A 173 -5.42 4.30 6.01
CA THR A 173 -6.86 4.46 5.78
C THR A 173 -7.67 3.54 6.68
N LEU A 174 -7.28 2.26 6.79
CA LEU A 174 -7.95 1.32 7.71
C LEU A 174 -7.85 1.77 9.18
N ALA A 175 -6.70 2.29 9.61
CA ALA A 175 -6.53 2.82 10.97
C ALA A 175 -7.44 4.03 11.23
N VAL A 176 -7.58 4.94 10.25
CA VAL A 176 -8.55 6.06 10.34
C VAL A 176 -9.97 5.52 10.48
N CYS A 177 -10.37 4.54 9.66
CA CYS A 177 -11.69 3.93 9.73
C CYS A 177 -11.96 3.28 11.10
N VAL A 178 -10.99 2.56 11.68
CA VAL A 178 -11.13 1.96 13.02
C VAL A 178 -11.38 3.03 14.07
N LEU A 179 -10.62 4.13 14.05
CA LEU A 179 -10.84 5.21 15.02
C LEU A 179 -12.16 5.94 14.79
N MET A 180 -12.53 6.24 13.55
CA MET A 180 -13.82 6.87 13.25
C MET A 180 -14.98 5.99 13.70
N ASN A 181 -14.92 4.68 13.43
CA ASN A 181 -15.92 3.73 13.88
C ASN A 181 -15.98 3.68 15.42
N ASP A 182 -14.84 3.60 16.10
CA ASP A 182 -14.79 3.64 17.57
C ASP A 182 -15.42 4.91 18.15
N LEU A 183 -15.19 6.07 17.52
CA LEU A 183 -15.77 7.33 17.96
C LEU A 183 -17.29 7.37 17.73
N MET A 184 -17.77 6.83 16.61
CA MET A 184 -19.20 6.74 16.31
C MET A 184 -19.95 5.75 17.21
N GLU A 185 -19.33 4.62 17.56
CA GLU A 185 -19.91 3.58 18.43
C GLU A 185 -20.06 4.01 19.89
N ARG A 186 -19.33 5.04 20.34
CA ARG A 186 -19.46 5.60 21.70
C ARG A 186 -20.83 6.24 21.96
N GLN A 187 -21.71 6.34 20.95
CA GLN A 187 -23.06 6.91 21.01
C GLN A 187 -23.13 8.30 21.65
N GLN A 188 -22.04 9.07 21.59
CA GLN A 188 -22.03 10.46 21.99
C GLN A 188 -22.19 11.32 20.74
N ASP A 189 -23.26 12.12 20.69
CA ASP A 189 -23.61 12.90 19.50
C ASP A 189 -22.50 13.86 19.04
N HIS A 190 -21.62 14.27 19.96
CA HIS A 190 -20.53 15.20 19.67
C HIS A 190 -19.44 14.64 18.73
N TRP A 191 -19.35 13.31 18.52
CA TRP A 191 -18.35 12.71 17.61
C TRP A 191 -18.80 12.62 16.16
N ARG A 192 -20.10 12.71 15.89
CA ARG A 192 -20.66 12.59 14.52
C ARG A 192 -20.14 13.72 13.62
N LEU A 193 -20.23 14.96 14.10
CA LEU A 193 -19.82 16.14 13.33
C LEU A 193 -18.32 16.13 12.99
N PRO A 194 -17.38 15.85 13.93
CA PRO A 194 -15.96 15.68 13.60
C PRO A 194 -15.69 14.60 12.55
N VAL A 195 -16.33 13.43 12.66
CA VAL A 195 -16.12 12.32 11.71
C VAL A 195 -16.58 12.72 10.30
N TYR A 196 -17.78 13.30 10.17
CA TYR A 196 -18.26 13.81 8.89
C TYR A 196 -17.40 14.97 8.37
N GLY A 197 -16.96 15.88 9.25
CA GLY A 197 -16.08 16.99 8.90
C GLY A 197 -14.75 16.53 8.33
N ILE A 198 -14.09 15.55 8.95
CA ILE A 198 -12.84 14.98 8.45
C ILE A 198 -13.06 14.24 7.12
N THR A 199 -14.16 13.51 6.99
CA THR A 199 -14.51 12.82 5.74
C THR A 199 -14.73 13.82 4.61
N GLY A 200 -15.52 14.87 4.87
CA GLY A 200 -15.76 15.97 3.93
C GLY A 200 -14.48 16.73 3.58
N LEU A 201 -13.59 16.97 4.55
CA LEU A 201 -12.28 17.58 4.31
C LEU A 201 -11.42 16.71 3.38
N SER A 202 -11.38 15.40 3.60
CA SER A 202 -10.64 14.48 2.73
C SER A 202 -11.14 14.55 1.28
N ALA A 203 -12.46 14.53 1.08
CA ALA A 203 -13.08 14.69 -0.24
C ALA A 203 -12.84 16.08 -0.86
N GLY A 204 -12.90 17.14 -0.05
CA GLY A 204 -12.61 18.50 -0.48
C GLY A 204 -11.15 18.68 -0.92
N LEU A 205 -10.19 18.09 -0.21
CA LEU A 205 -8.79 18.08 -0.62
C LEU A 205 -8.58 17.32 -1.92
N TYR A 206 -9.25 16.16 -2.10
CA TYR A 206 -9.22 15.47 -3.39
C TYR A 206 -9.70 16.37 -4.54
N ALA A 207 -10.81 17.08 -4.35
CA ALA A 207 -11.32 18.01 -5.35
C ALA A 207 -10.35 19.19 -5.60
N LEU A 208 -9.76 19.76 -4.56
CA LEU A 208 -8.76 20.84 -4.65
C LEU A 208 -7.53 20.42 -5.45
N PHE A 209 -7.04 19.20 -5.21
CA PHE A 209 -5.84 18.65 -5.84
C PHE A 209 -6.09 17.97 -7.18
N TYR A 210 -7.36 17.78 -7.57
CA TYR A 210 -7.77 17.09 -8.79
C TYR A 210 -7.03 17.52 -10.06
N PRO A 211 -6.77 18.83 -10.32
CA PRO A 211 -6.04 19.23 -11.51
C PRO A 211 -4.64 18.61 -11.61
N VAL A 212 -3.92 18.50 -10.49
CA VAL A 212 -2.55 17.94 -10.47
C VAL A 212 -2.54 16.41 -10.39
N LEU A 213 -3.66 15.80 -9.99
CA LEU A 213 -3.86 14.35 -10.08
C LEU A 213 -4.17 13.90 -11.52
N THR A 214 -4.67 14.80 -12.37
CA THR A 214 -5.13 14.48 -13.73
C THR A 214 -4.32 15.15 -14.84
N GLY A 215 -3.47 16.13 -14.52
CA GLY A 215 -2.71 16.88 -15.52
C GLY A 215 -3.50 18.00 -16.20
N ILE A 216 -4.65 18.40 -15.65
CA ILE A 216 -5.42 19.52 -16.21
C ILE A 216 -4.61 20.82 -16.06
N PRO A 217 -4.41 21.59 -17.15
CA PRO A 217 -3.68 22.87 -17.08
C PRO A 217 -4.38 23.87 -16.17
N ILE A 218 -3.63 24.48 -15.24
CA ILE A 218 -4.10 25.49 -14.29
C ILE A 218 -3.15 26.70 -14.29
N PRO A 219 -3.57 27.90 -13.84
CA PRO A 219 -2.66 29.02 -13.68
C PRO A 219 -1.47 28.66 -12.78
N ALA A 220 -0.25 29.03 -13.18
CA ALA A 220 0.95 28.71 -12.41
C ALA A 220 0.93 29.30 -10.98
N SER A 221 0.27 30.45 -10.80
CA SER A 221 0.03 31.08 -9.49
C SER A 221 -0.84 30.21 -8.58
N PHE A 222 -1.88 29.56 -9.11
CA PHE A 222 -2.73 28.66 -8.34
C PHE A 222 -1.95 27.44 -7.85
N ALA A 223 -1.17 26.82 -8.75
CA ALA A 223 -0.30 25.70 -8.39
C ALA A 223 0.68 26.07 -7.27
N THR A 224 1.36 27.21 -7.42
CA THR A 224 2.43 27.65 -6.50
C THR A 224 1.92 28.16 -5.16
N HIS A 225 0.79 28.91 -5.14
CA HIS A 225 0.32 29.56 -3.92
C HIS A 225 -0.74 28.77 -3.16
N ILE A 226 -1.47 27.87 -3.83
CA ILE A 226 -2.57 27.12 -3.20
C ILE A 226 -2.23 25.63 -3.05
N LEU A 227 -1.64 25.01 -4.07
CA LEU A 227 -1.41 23.56 -4.07
C LEU A 227 -0.04 23.18 -3.49
N GLN A 228 0.98 24.02 -3.65
CA GLN A 228 2.33 23.73 -3.17
C GLN A 228 2.46 23.96 -1.65
N TRP A 229 2.02 22.97 -0.86
CA TRP A 229 2.01 23.08 0.61
C TRP A 229 3.38 22.98 1.25
N PHE A 230 4.31 22.26 0.61
CA PHE A 230 5.73 22.25 1.00
C PHE A 230 6.60 22.77 -0.13
N PRO A 231 7.73 23.43 0.16
CA PRO A 231 8.67 23.86 -0.87
C PRO A 231 9.20 22.72 -1.75
N SER A 232 9.25 21.50 -1.19
CA SER A 232 9.66 20.27 -1.86
C SER A 232 8.59 19.65 -2.75
N TRP A 233 7.35 20.14 -2.72
CA TRP A 233 6.28 19.65 -3.58
C TRP A 233 6.51 20.15 -5.00
N PRO A 234 6.60 19.25 -5.99
CA PRO A 234 6.90 19.61 -7.37
C PRO A 234 5.63 20.00 -8.16
N LEU A 235 4.61 20.54 -7.46
CA LEU A 235 3.33 20.94 -8.05
C LEU A 235 3.42 22.30 -8.71
#